data_AF-A0AAW2J4C2-F1
#
_entry.id   AF-A0AAW2J4C2-F1
#
_cell.length_a   1.000
_cell.length_b   1.000
_cell.length_c   1.000
_cell.angle_alpha   90.00
_cell.angle_beta   90.00
_cell.angle_gamma   90.00
#
_symmetry.space_group_name_H-M   'P 1'
#
loop_
_entity.id
_entity.type
_entity.pdbx_description
1 polymer ?
#
loop_
_entity_poly.entity_id
_entity_poly.type
_entity_poly.pdbx_seq_one_letter_code
_entity_poly.pdbx_strand_id
1 'polypeptide(L)'
;MSMYGRDPWGGPLEIAADSATDDDRSRNLQDYDRAALSRPLDETQQSWLLGPGEQKKKKFEMWETVEEYAYMSMSVAGKLPKHNNVSWRGNSCVNDGESDSSTLFKDLSGGYYDAGDAIKFNFPQSFAMTMLSWSVIEYSAKYEAAGELNHVKDIIKWGTDYFLKTFNHTADTIDRVVAQVGKGDTSGGPDPNDHYCWMRPEDIDYVRPVTECHSCSDLAAEMAAALASASIVFKDNKAYSQKLVHGAKTLFKFSRDQRGRYSTGTEAAIFYNSTSYWDEFVWGATWLYYATGNNSYLQLATTPGIAKHAGAFWGGPYYGVLSWDNKLAGAQVLLSRMRLFLSPGYPYEEILRTFHNQTSIFMCSFLPYFSSFNRTRGGMIQLNHGAPQPLQYVVNAAFLATVFSDYMKAADTPGWYCGPHFYSADVLREFAQTQINYILGKNPRKMSYVVGFGNHYPKHVHHRGASIPKNKVKYNCKGGWKWRDSSKPNPNTIVGAMVSGPDRHDGFHDVRTNYNYTEPTLAGNAGLVAALVALSGDTSVGIDKNTIFSAVPPMFPTPPPPPAPWRP
;
A
#
# COMPACT_ATOMS: atom_id res chain seq x y z
N MET A 1 -10.22 -21.75 59.62
CA MET A 1 -9.06 -21.70 60.53
C MET A 1 -8.57 -20.26 60.55
N SER A 2 -8.57 -19.64 61.74
CA SER A 2 -8.30 -18.22 61.98
C SER A 2 -6.82 -17.96 62.29
N MET A 3 -6.30 -16.77 61.91
CA MET A 3 -5.51 -15.81 62.72
C MET A 3 -4.88 -14.76 61.75
N TYR A 4 -5.35 -13.50 61.69
CA TYR A 4 -4.91 -12.29 62.43
C TYR A 4 -3.39 -12.02 62.36
N GLY A 5 -2.86 -10.81 62.09
CA GLY A 5 -3.44 -9.48 62.28
C GLY A 5 -2.72 -8.30 61.59
N ARG A 6 -3.13 -7.11 62.06
CA ARG A 6 -3.16 -5.76 61.45
C ARG A 6 -1.84 -4.96 61.42
N ASP A 7 -1.83 -3.96 60.52
CA ASP A 7 -1.03 -2.71 60.54
C ASP A 7 -1.14 -1.91 61.85
N PRO A 8 -0.17 -1.02 62.12
CA PRO A 8 -0.52 0.41 62.15
C PRO A 8 0.59 1.40 61.69
N TRP A 9 0.14 2.57 61.22
CA TRP A 9 0.85 3.85 60.92
C TRP A 9 1.56 3.92 59.55
N GLY A 10 1.20 4.75 58.56
CA GLY A 10 0.28 5.90 58.49
C GLY A 10 1.02 7.21 58.17
N GLY A 11 0.93 7.68 56.92
CA GLY A 11 0.96 9.13 56.61
C GLY A 11 2.10 9.66 55.71
N PRO A 12 1.84 10.72 54.90
CA PRO A 12 2.67 11.16 53.77
C PRO A 12 3.61 12.34 54.13
N LEU A 13 4.55 12.69 53.24
CA LEU A 13 5.39 13.88 53.36
C LEU A 13 5.28 14.74 52.09
N GLU A 14 4.55 15.86 52.19
CA GLU A 14 4.68 17.03 51.33
C GLU A 14 5.51 18.12 52.05
N ILE A 15 6.42 18.71 51.28
CA ILE A 15 6.85 20.12 51.17
C ILE A 15 6.97 20.98 52.44
N ALA A 16 8.16 21.55 52.66
CA ALA A 16 8.32 22.90 53.17
C ALA A 16 9.46 23.62 52.43
N ALA A 17 9.16 24.82 51.94
CA ALA A 17 10.07 25.78 51.37
C ALA A 17 10.51 26.79 52.45
N ASP A 18 11.75 27.28 52.35
CA ASP A 18 12.21 28.57 52.89
C ASP A 18 13.63 28.82 52.37
N SER A 19 14.17 30.02 52.36
CA SER A 19 13.79 31.29 51.71
C SER A 19 15.05 32.17 51.77
N ALA A 20 15.29 32.97 50.73
CA ALA A 20 16.11 34.19 50.68
C ALA A 20 17.60 34.15 51.11
N THR A 21 18.54 34.44 50.19
CA THR A 21 19.10 35.79 49.93
C THR A 21 20.33 35.75 49.01
N ASP A 22 20.48 36.83 48.26
CA ASP A 22 21.48 37.17 47.22
C ASP A 22 22.95 36.97 47.60
N ASP A 23 23.81 36.69 46.61
CA ASP A 23 24.84 37.66 46.24
C ASP A 23 25.50 37.40 44.87
N ASP A 24 25.63 38.49 44.13
CA ASP A 24 26.26 38.65 42.83
C ASP A 24 27.76 38.32 42.81
N ARG A 25 28.26 37.66 41.75
CA ARG A 25 29.48 38.13 41.07
C ARG A 25 29.71 37.55 39.67
N SER A 26 29.64 38.46 38.72
CA SER A 26 30.07 38.41 37.33
C SER A 26 31.55 37.99 37.12
N ARG A 27 31.85 37.24 36.05
CA ARG A 27 32.65 37.68 34.85
C ARG A 27 33.30 36.52 34.06
N ASN A 28 33.03 36.58 32.75
CA ASN A 28 33.92 36.40 31.59
C ASN A 28 34.40 35.02 31.10
N LEU A 29 34.01 34.77 29.84
CA LEU A 29 34.71 34.03 28.79
C LEU A 29 36.14 34.58 28.54
N GLN A 30 37.10 33.68 28.24
CA GLN A 30 37.97 33.66 27.05
C GLN A 30 39.15 32.69 27.19
N ASP A 31 39.20 31.73 26.26
CA ASP A 31 40.32 31.19 25.48
C ASP A 31 41.69 30.70 26.06
N TYR A 32 42.17 29.66 25.34
CA TYR A 32 43.53 29.09 25.20
C TYR A 32 44.01 28.04 26.22
N ASP A 33 44.72 26.96 25.86
CA ASP A 33 44.93 26.16 24.64
C ASP A 33 45.81 24.95 25.01
N ARG A 34 45.76 23.90 24.18
CA ARG A 34 46.82 22.92 23.85
C ARG A 34 47.84 22.48 24.91
N ALA A 35 47.77 21.20 25.30
CA ALA A 35 48.83 20.20 25.06
C ALA A 35 48.48 18.84 25.70
N ALA A 36 47.93 17.92 24.90
CA ALA A 36 47.97 16.48 25.22
C ALA A 36 47.88 15.67 23.93
N LEU A 37 48.98 15.63 23.18
CA LEU A 37 49.24 14.60 22.19
C LEU A 37 50.16 13.55 22.81
N SER A 38 49.76 12.27 22.77
CA SER A 38 50.41 11.26 21.92
C SER A 38 50.31 9.84 22.48
N ARG A 39 49.52 8.99 21.80
CA ARG A 39 49.90 7.65 21.32
C ARG A 39 48.90 7.25 20.21
N PRO A 40 49.36 6.81 19.01
CA PRO A 40 48.51 6.66 17.83
C PRO A 40 47.83 5.27 17.78
N LEU A 41 46.58 5.25 17.31
CA LEU A 41 45.85 4.04 16.91
C LEU A 41 46.01 3.82 15.40
N ASP A 42 46.03 2.54 15.04
CA ASP A 42 46.36 1.90 13.76
C ASP A 42 45.57 2.42 12.53
N GLU A 43 46.25 2.50 11.38
CA GLU A 43 45.80 3.15 10.12
C GLU A 43 44.63 2.43 9.42
N THR A 44 44.20 1.25 9.90
CA THR A 44 43.05 0.53 9.32
C THR A 44 41.69 0.92 9.90
N GLN A 45 41.63 1.71 10.98
CA GLN A 45 40.36 2.17 11.58
C GLN A 45 40.00 3.65 11.30
N GLN A 46 40.89 4.42 10.67
CA GLN A 46 40.66 5.86 10.43
C GLN A 46 40.06 6.21 9.06
N SER A 47 39.96 5.27 8.11
CA SER A 47 39.39 5.59 6.78
C SER A 47 37.85 5.74 6.75
N TRP A 48 37.15 5.46 7.86
CA TRP A 48 35.69 5.60 7.97
C TRP A 48 35.22 6.97 8.53
N LEU A 49 36.14 7.79 9.02
CA LEU A 49 35.81 9.06 9.73
C LEU A 49 36.05 10.33 8.91
N LEU A 50 36.62 10.22 7.70
CA LEU A 50 36.81 11.35 6.79
C LEU A 50 36.13 11.03 5.47
N GLY A 51 34.89 11.51 5.33
CA GLY A 51 34.15 11.41 4.08
C GLY A 51 34.90 12.11 2.94
N PRO A 52 34.86 11.59 1.70
CA PRO A 52 35.42 12.30 0.57
C PRO A 52 34.67 13.61 0.35
N GLY A 53 35.45 14.68 0.14
CA GLY A 53 34.98 16.05 -0.04
C GLY A 53 33.86 16.18 -1.08
N GLU A 54 32.98 17.14 -0.81
CA GLU A 54 31.79 17.47 -1.61
C GLU A 54 32.12 17.68 -3.09
N GLN A 55 32.02 16.61 -3.87
CA GLN A 55 31.49 16.73 -5.22
C GLN A 55 29.99 16.83 -5.08
N LYS A 56 29.40 17.94 -5.55
CA LYS A 56 27.96 18.17 -5.67
C LYS A 56 27.29 16.90 -6.23
N LYS A 57 26.78 16.05 -5.34
CA LYS A 57 26.01 14.86 -5.70
C LYS A 57 24.75 15.37 -6.36
N LYS A 58 24.52 14.99 -7.62
CA LYS A 58 23.20 15.10 -8.23
C LYS A 58 22.22 14.39 -7.28
N LYS A 59 21.39 15.17 -6.60
CA LYS A 59 20.20 14.66 -5.91
C LYS A 59 19.47 13.85 -6.96
N PHE A 60 19.24 12.56 -6.72
CA PHE A 60 18.24 11.82 -7.48
C PHE A 60 16.93 12.55 -7.19
N GLU A 61 16.51 13.42 -8.10
CA GLU A 61 15.21 14.06 -8.01
C GLU A 61 14.20 12.99 -8.33
N MET A 62 13.75 12.32 -7.28
CA MET A 62 12.71 11.28 -7.24
C MET A 62 11.33 11.78 -7.75
N TRP A 63 11.32 12.96 -8.38
CA TRP A 63 10.18 13.70 -8.89
C TRP A 63 10.24 13.92 -10.41
N GLU A 64 11.32 13.56 -11.11
CA GLU A 64 11.36 13.69 -12.59
C GLU A 64 10.41 12.70 -13.31
N THR A 65 9.66 11.88 -12.58
CA THR A 65 8.70 10.92 -13.14
C THR A 65 7.24 11.28 -12.85
N VAL A 66 6.77 12.32 -13.56
CA VAL A 66 5.37 12.44 -14.03
C VAL A 66 4.89 11.13 -14.72
N GLU A 67 5.84 10.31 -15.14
CA GLU A 67 5.70 9.06 -15.87
C GLU A 67 5.36 7.81 -15.03
N GLU A 68 5.48 7.81 -13.69
CA GLU A 68 5.26 6.60 -12.88
C GLU A 68 3.76 6.24 -12.68
N TYR A 69 2.87 7.23 -12.72
CA TYR A 69 1.41 7.01 -12.73
C TYR A 69 0.90 6.45 -14.06
N ALA A 70 1.73 6.48 -15.11
CA ALA A 70 1.31 6.21 -16.46
C ALA A 70 0.84 4.76 -16.64
N TYR A 71 1.38 3.80 -15.87
CA TYR A 71 0.95 2.40 -15.95
C TYR A 71 -0.56 2.25 -15.66
N MET A 72 -1.09 2.89 -14.62
CA MET A 72 -2.51 2.81 -14.27
C MET A 72 -3.38 3.29 -15.43
N SER A 73 -3.00 4.41 -16.04
CA SER A 73 -3.66 4.97 -17.23
C SER A 73 -3.57 4.06 -18.45
N MET A 74 -2.54 3.20 -18.52
CA MET A 74 -2.36 2.19 -19.57
C MET A 74 -3.09 0.86 -19.30
N SER A 75 -3.64 0.66 -18.10
CA SER A 75 -4.40 -0.54 -17.70
C SER A 75 -5.91 -0.32 -17.66
N VAL A 76 -6.41 0.85 -18.04
CA VAL A 76 -7.84 1.19 -18.06
C VAL A 76 -8.62 0.30 -19.04
N ALA A 77 -9.76 -0.26 -18.63
CA ALA A 77 -10.73 -0.92 -19.49
C ALA A 77 -11.96 -0.03 -19.76
N GLY A 78 -12.75 -0.33 -20.78
CA GLY A 78 -13.96 0.43 -21.14
C GLY A 78 -13.69 1.59 -22.10
N LYS A 79 -14.55 2.61 -22.04
CA LYS A 79 -14.45 3.79 -22.90
C LYS A 79 -13.48 4.81 -22.31
N LEU A 80 -12.33 5.00 -22.94
CA LEU A 80 -11.28 5.88 -22.42
C LEU A 80 -11.74 7.35 -22.32
N PRO A 81 -11.25 8.11 -21.32
CA PRO A 81 -11.47 9.55 -21.23
C PRO A 81 -11.01 10.29 -22.51
N LYS A 82 -11.65 11.42 -22.83
CA LYS A 82 -11.30 12.24 -24.00
C LYS A 82 -9.85 12.75 -23.96
N HIS A 83 -9.28 12.91 -22.77
CA HIS A 83 -7.91 13.37 -22.53
C HIS A 83 -6.96 12.22 -22.18
N ASN A 84 -7.09 11.06 -22.85
CA ASN A 84 -6.15 9.96 -22.67
C ASN A 84 -4.78 10.28 -23.33
N ASN A 85 -3.73 10.39 -22.52
CA ASN A 85 -2.37 10.64 -22.99
C ASN A 85 -1.67 9.40 -23.57
N VAL A 86 -2.27 8.21 -23.45
CA VAL A 86 -1.72 6.96 -23.98
C VAL A 86 -2.18 6.75 -25.42
N SER A 87 -1.38 7.25 -26.36
CA SER A 87 -1.72 7.27 -27.79
C SER A 87 -1.94 5.89 -28.42
N TRP A 88 -1.41 4.81 -27.83
CA TRP A 88 -1.52 3.45 -28.35
C TRP A 88 -2.67 2.62 -27.76
N ARG A 89 -3.37 3.14 -26.72
CA ARG A 89 -4.59 2.54 -26.17
C ARG A 89 -5.85 3.09 -26.85
N GLY A 90 -6.90 2.29 -26.88
CA GLY A 90 -8.22 2.67 -27.36
C GLY A 90 -9.34 2.11 -26.47
N ASN A 91 -10.59 2.38 -26.85
CA ASN A 91 -11.74 1.83 -26.15
C ASN A 91 -11.75 0.31 -26.30
N SER A 92 -11.89 -0.41 -25.20
CA SER A 92 -11.85 -1.87 -25.16
C SER A 92 -12.87 -2.41 -24.17
N CYS A 93 -13.38 -3.62 -24.40
CA CYS A 93 -14.31 -4.30 -23.47
C CYS A 93 -15.50 -3.43 -23.02
N VAL A 94 -16.03 -2.62 -23.94
CA VAL A 94 -17.11 -1.64 -23.66
C VAL A 94 -18.48 -2.29 -23.42
N ASN A 95 -18.62 -3.57 -23.79
CA ASN A 95 -19.85 -4.35 -23.66
C ASN A 95 -19.75 -5.41 -22.54
N ASP A 96 -18.74 -5.31 -21.66
CA ASP A 96 -18.59 -6.22 -20.52
C ASP A 96 -19.89 -6.22 -19.68
N GLY A 97 -20.45 -7.41 -19.44
CA GLY A 97 -21.73 -7.63 -18.72
C GLY A 97 -22.99 -7.61 -19.60
N GLU A 98 -22.99 -6.89 -20.73
CA GLU A 98 -24.19 -6.72 -21.57
C GLU A 98 -24.64 -8.04 -22.21
N SER A 99 -23.69 -8.77 -22.79
CA SER A 99 -23.95 -10.00 -23.56
C SER A 99 -24.03 -11.26 -22.71
N ASP A 100 -23.75 -11.18 -21.41
CA ASP A 100 -23.76 -12.35 -20.52
C ASP A 100 -25.15 -12.54 -19.93
N SER A 101 -25.87 -13.55 -20.41
CA SER A 101 -27.22 -13.88 -19.95
C SER A 101 -27.26 -14.48 -18.54
N SER A 102 -26.11 -14.94 -18.01
CA SER A 102 -26.02 -15.58 -16.69
C SER A 102 -25.95 -14.60 -15.53
N THR A 103 -25.70 -13.31 -15.81
CA THR A 103 -25.57 -12.27 -14.79
C THR A 103 -26.67 -11.21 -14.87
N LEU A 104 -27.00 -10.63 -13.72
CA LEU A 104 -27.88 -9.45 -13.62
C LEU A 104 -27.11 -8.14 -13.88
N PHE A 105 -25.78 -8.16 -13.89
CA PHE A 105 -24.93 -6.98 -14.06
C PHE A 105 -24.67 -6.68 -15.55
N LYS A 106 -25.49 -5.79 -16.12
CA LYS A 106 -25.49 -5.49 -17.57
C LYS A 106 -24.55 -4.37 -18.03
N ASP A 107 -24.00 -3.58 -17.12
CA ASP A 107 -22.93 -2.63 -17.42
C ASP A 107 -21.76 -2.89 -16.47
N LEU A 108 -20.74 -3.57 -16.98
CA LEU A 108 -19.46 -3.76 -16.32
C LEU A 108 -18.34 -3.16 -17.16
N SER A 109 -18.64 -2.17 -18.00
CA SER A 109 -17.61 -1.39 -18.68
C SER A 109 -16.84 -0.51 -17.67
N GLY A 110 -15.54 -0.32 -17.88
CA GLY A 110 -14.67 0.42 -16.95
C GLY A 110 -13.78 -0.50 -16.11
N GLY A 111 -13.18 0.08 -15.07
CA GLY A 111 -12.22 -0.61 -14.19
C GLY A 111 -10.85 -0.78 -14.86
N TYR A 112 -10.05 -1.67 -14.28
CA TYR A 112 -8.68 -1.94 -14.72
C TYR A 112 -8.48 -3.40 -15.12
N TYR A 113 -7.69 -3.60 -16.16
CA TYR A 113 -7.02 -4.87 -16.40
C TYR A 113 -5.96 -5.09 -15.34
N ASP A 114 -5.79 -6.35 -14.93
CA ASP A 114 -4.96 -6.68 -13.77
C ASP A 114 -3.46 -6.57 -14.06
N ALA A 115 -3.01 -7.14 -15.18
CA ALA A 115 -1.59 -7.30 -15.47
C ALA A 115 -1.29 -7.15 -16.97
N GLY A 116 -0.59 -8.12 -17.57
CA GLY A 116 -0.37 -8.20 -19.00
C GLY A 116 -1.59 -8.66 -19.81
N ASP A 117 -2.64 -9.08 -19.11
CA ASP A 117 -3.88 -9.67 -19.59
C ASP A 117 -5.01 -8.65 -19.72
N ALA A 118 -6.20 -9.12 -20.09
CA ALA A 118 -7.39 -8.28 -20.14
C ALA A 118 -8.48 -8.77 -19.17
N ILE A 119 -8.10 -9.54 -18.14
CA ILE A 119 -9.02 -9.97 -17.09
C ILE A 119 -9.13 -8.86 -16.05
N LYS A 120 -10.35 -8.69 -15.52
CA LYS A 120 -10.62 -7.78 -14.42
C LYS A 120 -10.79 -8.59 -13.14
N PHE A 121 -9.71 -8.80 -12.42
CA PHE A 121 -9.72 -9.41 -11.09
C PHE A 121 -10.04 -8.35 -10.04
N ASN A 122 -11.21 -8.43 -9.41
CA ASN A 122 -11.65 -7.37 -8.50
C ASN A 122 -10.91 -7.37 -7.16
N PHE A 123 -10.32 -8.49 -6.74
CA PHE A 123 -9.60 -8.57 -5.46
C PHE A 123 -8.28 -7.76 -5.45
N PRO A 124 -7.30 -8.02 -6.34
CA PRO A 124 -6.10 -7.19 -6.44
C PRO A 124 -6.40 -5.75 -6.87
N GLN A 125 -7.46 -5.54 -7.67
CA GLN A 125 -7.90 -4.20 -8.06
C GLN A 125 -8.40 -3.39 -6.87
N SER A 126 -9.15 -4.00 -5.96
CA SER A 126 -9.63 -3.34 -4.74
C SER A 126 -8.46 -2.96 -3.84
N PHE A 127 -7.51 -3.88 -3.64
CA PHE A 127 -6.28 -3.59 -2.91
C PHE A 127 -5.49 -2.41 -3.52
N ALA A 128 -5.34 -2.37 -4.84
CA ALA A 128 -4.66 -1.28 -5.53
C ALA A 128 -5.34 0.08 -5.27
N MET A 129 -6.67 0.15 -5.33
CA MET A 129 -7.42 1.38 -5.06
C MET A 129 -7.35 1.79 -3.59
N THR A 130 -7.34 0.84 -2.65
CA THR A 130 -7.12 1.14 -1.22
C THR A 130 -5.73 1.69 -0.97
N MET A 131 -4.68 1.11 -1.58
CA MET A 131 -3.30 1.59 -1.44
C MET A 131 -3.09 2.99 -2.02
N LEU A 132 -3.64 3.26 -3.21
CA LEU A 132 -3.58 4.59 -3.80
C LEU A 132 -4.33 5.61 -2.93
N SER A 133 -5.54 5.27 -2.47
CA SER A 133 -6.31 6.14 -1.58
C SER A 133 -5.58 6.41 -0.27
N TRP A 134 -4.97 5.39 0.34
CA TRP A 134 -4.15 5.55 1.54
C TRP A 134 -2.99 6.52 1.29
N SER A 135 -2.25 6.35 0.19
CA SER A 135 -1.13 7.24 -0.12
C SER A 135 -1.57 8.70 -0.30
N VAL A 136 -2.74 8.96 -0.91
CA VAL A 136 -3.28 10.32 -1.08
C VAL A 136 -3.70 10.90 0.26
N ILE A 137 -4.32 10.10 1.13
CA ILE A 137 -4.73 10.53 2.47
C ILE A 137 -3.52 10.97 3.31
N GLU A 138 -2.40 10.25 3.22
CA GLU A 138 -1.19 10.58 4.00
C GLU A 138 -0.38 11.70 3.37
N TYR A 139 -0.31 11.76 2.03
CA TYR A 139 0.66 12.56 1.29
C TYR A 139 0.03 13.48 0.23
N SER A 140 -1.22 13.94 0.41
CA SER A 140 -1.92 14.83 -0.54
C SER A 140 -1.09 16.06 -0.94
N ALA A 141 -0.39 16.68 0.01
CA ALA A 141 0.46 17.85 -0.27
C ALA A 141 1.65 17.52 -1.19
N LYS A 142 2.18 16.29 -1.10
CA LYS A 142 3.26 15.82 -1.98
C LYS A 142 2.75 15.57 -3.40
N TYR A 143 1.57 14.98 -3.52
CA TYR A 143 0.88 14.85 -4.81
C TYR A 143 0.59 16.21 -5.47
N GLU A 144 0.17 17.20 -4.66
CA GLU A 144 -0.09 18.56 -5.13
C GLU A 144 1.20 19.25 -5.59
N ALA A 145 2.29 19.12 -4.82
CA ALA A 145 3.60 19.63 -5.20
C ALA A 145 4.15 19.01 -6.50
N ALA A 146 3.80 17.76 -6.79
CA ALA A 146 4.10 17.10 -8.06
C ALA A 146 3.18 17.52 -9.23
N GLY A 147 2.05 18.19 -8.96
CA GLY A 147 1.01 18.42 -9.97
C GLY A 147 0.18 17.18 -10.33
N GLU A 148 0.31 16.08 -9.57
CA GLU A 148 -0.29 14.77 -9.87
C GLU A 148 -1.54 14.46 -9.03
N LEU A 149 -1.93 15.33 -8.10
CA LEU A 149 -3.09 15.10 -7.22
C LEU A 149 -4.39 14.84 -7.98
N ASN A 150 -4.66 15.59 -9.05
CA ASN A 150 -5.88 15.38 -9.84
C ASN A 150 -5.81 14.06 -10.62
N HIS A 151 -4.64 13.70 -11.15
CA HIS A 151 -4.46 12.48 -11.91
C HIS A 151 -4.63 11.23 -11.04
N VAL A 152 -4.02 11.18 -9.85
CA VAL A 152 -4.23 10.06 -8.92
C VAL A 152 -5.69 9.98 -8.44
N LYS A 153 -6.36 11.12 -8.24
CA LYS A 153 -7.79 11.14 -7.93
C LYS A 153 -8.62 10.59 -9.09
N ASP A 154 -8.32 10.95 -10.34
CA ASP A 154 -9.02 10.38 -11.50
C ASP A 154 -8.82 8.86 -11.61
N ILE A 155 -7.60 8.37 -11.33
CA ILE A 155 -7.29 6.93 -11.27
C ILE A 155 -8.15 6.22 -10.21
N ILE A 156 -8.18 6.75 -8.98
CA ILE A 156 -8.99 6.17 -7.89
C ILE A 156 -10.47 6.21 -8.27
N LYS A 157 -10.96 7.35 -8.77
CA LYS A 157 -12.35 7.53 -9.17
C LYS A 157 -12.78 6.54 -10.24
N TRP A 158 -11.91 6.25 -11.21
CA TRP A 158 -12.17 5.27 -12.27
C TRP A 158 -12.40 3.86 -11.71
N GLY A 159 -11.58 3.45 -10.73
CA GLY A 159 -11.73 2.16 -10.05
C GLY A 159 -13.00 2.10 -9.20
N THR A 160 -13.28 3.15 -8.42
CA THR A 160 -14.45 3.18 -7.55
C THR A 160 -15.77 3.31 -8.33
N ASP A 161 -15.79 4.04 -9.44
CA ASP A 161 -16.95 4.09 -10.34
C ASP A 161 -17.26 2.70 -10.91
N TYR A 162 -16.24 1.91 -11.24
CA TYR A 162 -16.42 0.53 -11.66
C TYR A 162 -16.89 -0.38 -10.53
N PHE A 163 -16.33 -0.29 -9.32
CA PHE A 163 -16.80 -1.10 -8.18
C PHE A 163 -18.28 -0.86 -7.86
N LEU A 164 -18.77 0.38 -7.97
CA LEU A 164 -20.19 0.68 -7.79
C LEU A 164 -21.10 -0.02 -8.83
N LYS A 165 -20.56 -0.50 -9.97
CA LYS A 165 -21.28 -1.30 -10.95
C LYS A 165 -21.30 -2.81 -10.62
N THR A 166 -20.38 -3.27 -9.79
CA THR A 166 -20.18 -4.71 -9.49
C THR A 166 -21.10 -5.28 -8.40
N PHE A 167 -21.99 -4.45 -7.86
CA PHE A 167 -23.03 -4.83 -6.91
C PHE A 167 -24.16 -3.79 -6.96
N ASN A 168 -25.31 -4.08 -6.36
CA ASN A 168 -26.37 -3.07 -6.24
C ASN A 168 -26.00 -2.03 -5.17
N HIS A 169 -25.20 -1.04 -5.56
CA HIS A 169 -24.69 0.02 -4.67
C HIS A 169 -25.75 0.98 -4.14
N THR A 170 -27.00 0.89 -4.60
CA THR A 170 -28.11 1.69 -4.07
C THR A 170 -28.86 0.98 -2.94
N ALA A 171 -28.69 -0.33 -2.80
CA ALA A 171 -29.33 -1.12 -1.76
C ALA A 171 -28.53 -1.10 -0.45
N ASP A 172 -29.22 -1.27 0.68
CA ASP A 172 -28.61 -1.42 2.01
C ASP A 172 -28.07 -2.83 2.25
N THR A 173 -28.59 -3.80 1.50
CA THR A 173 -28.19 -5.21 1.57
C THR A 173 -28.14 -5.80 0.17
N ILE A 174 -27.22 -6.74 -0.04
CA ILE A 174 -26.99 -7.45 -1.29
C ILE A 174 -26.77 -8.94 -0.97
N ASP A 175 -26.92 -9.80 -1.98
CA ASP A 175 -26.72 -11.25 -1.91
C ASP A 175 -25.59 -11.74 -2.82
N ARG A 176 -24.95 -10.83 -3.55
CA ARG A 176 -23.93 -11.13 -4.55
C ARG A 176 -23.06 -9.92 -4.88
N VAL A 177 -21.85 -10.19 -5.34
CA VAL A 177 -20.92 -9.23 -5.93
C VAL A 177 -20.29 -9.83 -7.17
N VAL A 178 -19.87 -9.02 -8.15
CA VAL A 178 -19.03 -9.49 -9.25
C VAL A 178 -17.60 -9.66 -8.74
N ALA A 179 -17.06 -10.85 -8.87
CA ALA A 179 -15.69 -11.17 -8.51
C ALA A 179 -14.70 -10.97 -9.67
N GLN A 180 -15.13 -11.24 -10.89
CA GLN A 180 -14.26 -11.26 -12.05
C GLN A 180 -15.05 -11.00 -13.34
N VAL A 181 -14.41 -10.32 -14.31
CA VAL A 181 -14.88 -10.25 -15.69
C VAL A 181 -13.77 -10.72 -16.64
N GLY A 182 -14.10 -11.69 -17.49
CA GLY A 182 -13.12 -12.43 -18.31
C GLY A 182 -12.74 -13.76 -17.68
N LYS A 183 -12.10 -14.63 -18.47
CA LYS A 183 -11.69 -15.98 -18.08
C LYS A 183 -10.26 -16.25 -18.52
N GLY A 184 -9.43 -16.79 -17.63
CA GLY A 184 -8.04 -17.13 -17.92
C GLY A 184 -7.84 -18.57 -18.39
N ASP A 185 -8.60 -19.52 -17.84
CA ASP A 185 -8.59 -20.97 -18.06
C ASP A 185 -7.32 -21.58 -18.67
N THR A 186 -6.50 -22.17 -17.81
CA THR A 186 -5.25 -22.83 -18.18
C THR A 186 -5.39 -24.33 -18.47
N SER A 187 -6.62 -24.87 -18.52
CA SER A 187 -6.86 -26.31 -18.71
C SER A 187 -6.59 -26.83 -20.13
N GLY A 188 -6.31 -25.92 -21.08
CA GLY A 188 -5.98 -26.29 -22.47
C GLY A 188 -7.19 -26.68 -23.32
N GLY A 189 -8.40 -26.32 -22.88
CA GLY A 189 -9.64 -26.51 -23.65
C GLY A 189 -9.63 -25.80 -25.02
N PRO A 190 -10.55 -26.17 -25.92
CA PRO A 190 -10.61 -25.62 -27.28
C PRO A 190 -11.15 -24.18 -27.33
N ASP A 191 -11.80 -23.72 -26.26
CA ASP A 191 -12.46 -22.42 -26.21
C ASP A 191 -11.45 -21.28 -26.04
N PRO A 192 -11.46 -20.26 -26.94
CA PRO A 192 -10.63 -19.08 -26.78
C PRO A 192 -10.93 -18.36 -25.47
N ASN A 193 -9.87 -18.03 -24.72
CA ASN A 193 -9.94 -17.29 -23.48
C ASN A 193 -8.81 -16.27 -23.40
N ASP A 194 -8.77 -15.48 -22.32
CA ASP A 194 -7.85 -14.36 -22.18
C ASP A 194 -6.37 -14.77 -22.18
N HIS A 195 -6.00 -15.86 -21.50
CA HIS A 195 -4.61 -16.32 -21.41
C HIS A 195 -4.16 -17.17 -22.61
N TYR A 196 -5.10 -17.77 -23.32
CA TYR A 196 -4.84 -18.44 -24.59
C TYR A 196 -4.60 -17.44 -25.73
N CYS A 197 -5.39 -16.36 -25.77
CA CYS A 197 -5.33 -15.36 -26.83
C CYS A 197 -4.29 -14.28 -26.52
N TRP A 198 -3.50 -13.91 -27.52
CA TRP A 198 -2.59 -12.75 -27.44
C TRP A 198 -3.08 -11.66 -28.39
N MET A 199 -3.96 -10.78 -27.91
CA MET A 199 -4.58 -9.73 -28.73
C MET A 199 -4.55 -8.39 -28.01
N ARG A 200 -4.68 -7.30 -28.77
CA ARG A 200 -4.91 -5.99 -28.16
C ARG A 200 -6.27 -6.01 -27.45
N PRO A 201 -6.41 -5.35 -26.29
CA PRO A 201 -7.70 -5.27 -25.61
C PRO A 201 -8.84 -4.76 -26.50
N GLU A 202 -8.53 -3.85 -27.43
CA GLU A 202 -9.48 -3.26 -28.38
C GLU A 202 -9.94 -4.25 -29.46
N ASP A 203 -9.19 -5.33 -29.69
CA ASP A 203 -9.47 -6.35 -30.71
C ASP A 203 -10.18 -7.60 -30.14
N ILE A 204 -10.43 -7.65 -28.82
CA ILE A 204 -11.02 -8.83 -28.16
C ILE A 204 -12.38 -9.20 -28.76
N ASP A 205 -12.49 -10.46 -29.20
CA ASP A 205 -13.69 -11.05 -29.77
C ASP A 205 -14.10 -12.39 -29.12
N TYR A 206 -13.35 -12.88 -28.13
CA TYR A 206 -13.76 -14.02 -27.30
C TYR A 206 -14.76 -13.60 -26.22
N VAL A 207 -15.53 -14.57 -25.74
CA VAL A 207 -16.51 -14.36 -24.67
C VAL A 207 -15.80 -14.01 -23.36
N ARG A 208 -16.28 -12.97 -22.70
CA ARG A 208 -15.77 -12.49 -21.41
C ARG A 208 -16.84 -12.69 -20.34
N PRO A 209 -16.89 -13.87 -19.69
CA PRO A 209 -17.95 -14.18 -18.72
C PRO A 209 -17.80 -13.34 -17.46
N VAL A 210 -18.92 -13.15 -16.76
CA VAL A 210 -19.01 -12.50 -15.46
C VAL A 210 -19.08 -13.57 -14.37
N THR A 211 -18.12 -13.56 -13.46
CA THR A 211 -18.15 -14.46 -12.29
C THR A 211 -18.76 -13.70 -11.12
N GLU A 212 -19.95 -14.13 -10.70
CA GLU A 212 -20.59 -13.66 -9.47
C GLU A 212 -20.10 -14.46 -8.26
N CYS A 213 -20.10 -13.82 -7.10
CA CYS A 213 -19.80 -14.45 -5.84
C CYS A 213 -20.87 -14.14 -4.79
N HIS A 214 -21.35 -15.19 -4.13
CA HIS A 214 -22.40 -15.14 -3.11
C HIS A 214 -21.88 -15.28 -1.69
N SER A 215 -20.61 -15.70 -1.52
CA SER A 215 -19.98 -15.91 -0.22
C SER A 215 -18.47 -15.63 -0.31
N CYS A 216 -18.10 -14.36 -0.18
CA CYS A 216 -16.73 -13.86 -0.35
C CYS A 216 -16.46 -12.68 0.57
N SER A 217 -16.17 -13.02 1.81
CA SER A 217 -15.82 -12.06 2.86
C SER A 217 -14.58 -11.26 2.50
N ASP A 218 -13.54 -11.93 2.03
CA ASP A 218 -12.26 -11.35 1.61
C ASP A 218 -12.45 -10.26 0.55
N LEU A 219 -13.00 -10.62 -0.61
CA LEU A 219 -13.22 -9.69 -1.71
C LEU A 219 -14.13 -8.54 -1.30
N ALA A 220 -15.28 -8.82 -0.68
CA ALA A 220 -16.25 -7.78 -0.34
C ALA A 220 -15.72 -6.83 0.74
N ALA A 221 -14.94 -7.31 1.71
CA ALA A 221 -14.32 -6.47 2.72
C ALA A 221 -13.17 -5.62 2.14
N GLU A 222 -12.39 -6.12 1.17
CA GLU A 222 -11.39 -5.30 0.47
C GLU A 222 -12.06 -4.25 -0.43
N MET A 223 -13.12 -4.60 -1.17
CA MET A 223 -13.90 -3.62 -1.92
C MET A 223 -14.50 -2.54 -1.01
N ALA A 224 -14.96 -2.92 0.19
CA ALA A 224 -15.43 -1.97 1.19
C ALA A 224 -14.31 -1.05 1.68
N ALA A 225 -13.11 -1.58 1.92
CA ALA A 225 -11.93 -0.79 2.27
C ALA A 225 -11.56 0.22 1.16
N ALA A 226 -11.61 -0.20 -0.10
CA ALA A 226 -11.34 0.65 -1.25
C ALA A 226 -12.35 1.80 -1.35
N LEU A 227 -13.65 1.53 -1.24
CA LEU A 227 -14.68 2.57 -1.27
C LEU A 227 -14.61 3.48 -0.03
N ALA A 228 -14.35 2.93 1.16
CA ALA A 228 -14.24 3.70 2.40
C ALA A 228 -13.04 4.65 2.36
N SER A 229 -11.85 4.17 2.01
CA SER A 229 -10.65 5.01 1.89
C SER A 229 -10.81 6.07 0.78
N ALA A 230 -11.34 5.71 -0.39
CA ALA A 230 -11.61 6.67 -1.45
C ALA A 230 -12.62 7.74 -1.02
N SER A 231 -13.60 7.41 -0.19
CA SER A 231 -14.57 8.41 0.30
C SER A 231 -13.91 9.55 1.09
N ILE A 232 -12.79 9.26 1.76
CA ILE A 232 -11.97 10.26 2.49
C ILE A 232 -11.22 11.14 1.48
N VAL A 233 -10.64 10.54 0.44
CA VAL A 233 -9.97 11.27 -0.68
C VAL A 233 -10.93 12.25 -1.37
N PHE A 234 -12.20 11.86 -1.51
CA PHE A 234 -13.24 12.66 -2.16
C PHE A 234 -14.14 13.43 -1.19
N LYS A 235 -13.72 13.65 0.07
CA LYS A 235 -14.54 14.34 1.08
C LYS A 235 -15.11 15.70 0.62
N ASP A 236 -14.38 16.41 -0.23
CA ASP A 236 -14.80 17.72 -0.77
C ASP A 236 -15.96 17.58 -1.78
N ASN A 237 -16.07 16.44 -2.46
CA ASN A 237 -17.25 16.06 -3.24
C ASN A 237 -18.20 15.23 -2.37
N LYS A 238 -18.96 15.93 -1.52
CA LYS A 238 -19.85 15.31 -0.52
C LYS A 238 -20.79 14.25 -1.10
N ALA A 239 -21.40 14.51 -2.25
CA ALA A 239 -22.34 13.57 -2.87
C ALA A 239 -21.64 12.27 -3.30
N TYR A 240 -20.46 12.37 -3.90
CA TYR A 240 -19.68 11.21 -4.28
C TYR A 240 -19.11 10.47 -3.06
N SER A 241 -18.54 11.18 -2.09
CA SER A 241 -18.05 10.61 -0.84
C SER A 241 -19.14 9.82 -0.10
N GLN A 242 -20.35 10.39 0.05
CA GLN A 242 -21.48 9.69 0.68
C GLN A 242 -21.90 8.44 -0.11
N LYS A 243 -21.91 8.51 -1.45
CA LYS A 243 -22.18 7.35 -2.31
C LYS A 243 -21.18 6.23 -2.07
N LEU A 244 -19.89 6.56 -1.96
CA LEU A 244 -18.83 5.60 -1.67
C LEU A 244 -18.96 5.00 -0.26
N VAL A 245 -19.22 5.82 0.76
CA VAL A 245 -19.46 5.35 2.14
C VAL A 245 -20.65 4.39 2.19
N HIS A 246 -21.74 4.71 1.50
CA HIS A 246 -22.91 3.85 1.43
C HIS A 246 -22.57 2.47 0.83
N GLY A 247 -21.93 2.47 -0.34
CA GLY A 247 -21.46 1.23 -0.97
C GLY A 247 -20.51 0.43 -0.09
N ALA A 248 -19.58 1.09 0.61
CA ALA A 248 -18.66 0.45 1.54
C ALA A 248 -19.39 -0.25 2.70
N LYS A 249 -20.39 0.40 3.30
CA LYS A 249 -21.22 -0.19 4.36
C LYS A 249 -21.99 -1.40 3.86
N THR A 250 -22.61 -1.32 2.69
CA THR A 250 -23.35 -2.43 2.07
C THR A 250 -22.46 -3.64 1.81
N LEU A 251 -21.29 -3.43 1.20
CA LEU A 251 -20.31 -4.50 0.93
C LEU A 251 -19.77 -5.13 2.21
N PHE A 252 -19.41 -4.31 3.20
CA PHE A 252 -18.87 -4.83 4.45
C PHE A 252 -19.92 -5.61 5.23
N LYS A 253 -21.19 -5.15 5.24
CA LYS A 253 -22.29 -5.91 5.79
C LYS A 253 -22.44 -7.27 5.10
N PHE A 254 -22.46 -7.30 3.76
CA PHE A 254 -22.48 -8.54 2.98
C PHE A 254 -21.30 -9.46 3.33
N SER A 255 -20.08 -8.92 3.42
CA SER A 255 -18.86 -9.68 3.75
C SER A 255 -18.96 -10.40 5.11
N ARG A 256 -19.71 -9.82 6.06
CA ARG A 256 -19.87 -10.35 7.43
C ARG A 256 -20.98 -11.38 7.53
N ASP A 257 -22.05 -11.18 6.76
CA ASP A 257 -23.25 -12.01 6.75
C ASP A 257 -23.05 -13.27 5.88
N GLN A 258 -22.45 -13.12 4.69
CA GLN A 258 -22.22 -14.19 3.71
C GLN A 258 -20.75 -14.63 3.71
N ARG A 259 -20.38 -15.43 4.71
CA ARG A 259 -18.97 -15.76 4.96
C ARG A 259 -18.41 -16.85 4.07
N GLY A 260 -17.33 -16.52 3.36
CA GLY A 260 -16.61 -17.44 2.50
C GLY A 260 -15.36 -16.78 1.91
N ARG A 261 -14.52 -17.59 1.26
CA ARG A 261 -13.39 -17.08 0.48
C ARG A 261 -13.78 -17.04 -0.99
N TYR A 262 -13.56 -15.92 -1.67
CA TYR A 262 -13.99 -15.73 -3.06
C TYR A 262 -13.32 -16.70 -4.05
N SER A 263 -12.11 -17.17 -3.73
CA SER A 263 -11.36 -18.09 -4.59
C SER A 263 -11.81 -19.55 -4.45
N THR A 264 -12.60 -19.91 -3.42
CA THR A 264 -12.94 -21.32 -3.15
C THR A 264 -13.83 -21.88 -4.26
N GLY A 265 -13.31 -22.85 -5.02
CA GLY A 265 -14.04 -23.49 -6.11
C GLY A 265 -14.19 -22.62 -7.36
N THR A 266 -13.44 -21.51 -7.46
CA THR A 266 -13.46 -20.60 -8.62
C THR A 266 -12.11 -20.60 -9.33
N GLU A 267 -12.10 -20.18 -10.59
CA GLU A 267 -10.87 -20.04 -11.38
C GLU A 267 -9.88 -19.06 -10.75
N ALA A 268 -10.37 -18.07 -10.00
CA ALA A 268 -9.53 -17.10 -9.32
C ALA A 268 -8.49 -17.76 -8.38
N ALA A 269 -8.72 -18.98 -7.87
CA ALA A 269 -7.72 -19.70 -7.09
C ALA A 269 -6.42 -20.05 -7.85
N ILE A 270 -6.45 -20.07 -9.18
CA ILE A 270 -5.24 -20.33 -9.99
C ILE A 270 -4.36 -19.08 -10.07
N PHE A 271 -4.97 -17.89 -9.97
CA PHE A 271 -4.31 -16.61 -10.21
C PHE A 271 -4.13 -15.81 -8.92
N TYR A 272 -5.21 -15.61 -8.17
CA TYR A 272 -5.33 -14.82 -6.96
C TYR A 272 -6.00 -15.63 -5.85
N ASN A 273 -5.34 -16.68 -5.38
CA ASN A 273 -5.91 -17.49 -4.31
C ASN A 273 -5.96 -16.74 -2.98
N SER A 274 -7.14 -16.68 -2.36
CA SER A 274 -7.33 -16.17 -1.02
C SER A 274 -6.90 -17.17 0.05
N THR A 275 -6.06 -16.73 0.98
CA THR A 275 -5.62 -17.54 2.13
C THR A 275 -6.54 -17.38 3.34
N SER A 276 -7.11 -16.20 3.54
CA SER A 276 -7.89 -15.79 4.70
C SER A 276 -8.88 -14.69 4.31
N TYR A 277 -9.88 -14.44 5.17
CA TYR A 277 -10.73 -13.24 5.10
C TYR A 277 -10.72 -12.43 6.42
N TRP A 278 -9.99 -12.91 7.44
CA TRP A 278 -10.05 -12.35 8.79
C TRP A 278 -9.28 -11.04 8.90
N ASP A 279 -8.16 -10.93 8.18
CA ASP A 279 -7.37 -9.72 8.07
C ASP A 279 -8.12 -8.64 7.28
N GLU A 280 -8.93 -8.99 6.29
CA GLU A 280 -9.82 -8.07 5.59
C GLU A 280 -10.93 -7.54 6.50
N PHE A 281 -11.38 -8.31 7.48
CA PHE A 281 -12.30 -7.77 8.49
C PHE A 281 -11.64 -6.71 9.37
N VAL A 282 -10.37 -6.89 9.76
CA VAL A 282 -9.63 -5.86 10.51
C VAL A 282 -9.40 -4.64 9.63
N TRP A 283 -8.95 -4.85 8.39
CA TRP A 283 -8.66 -3.82 7.39
C TRP A 283 -9.90 -3.01 7.00
N GLY A 284 -10.96 -3.67 6.55
CA GLY A 284 -12.20 -3.03 6.13
C GLY A 284 -12.91 -2.31 7.28
N ALA A 285 -12.92 -2.89 8.48
CA ALA A 285 -13.45 -2.21 9.66
C ALA A 285 -12.64 -0.95 10.03
N THR A 286 -11.30 -1.02 9.92
CA THR A 286 -10.45 0.14 10.18
C THR A 286 -10.74 1.28 9.20
N TRP A 287 -10.84 0.99 7.89
CA TRP A 287 -11.16 2.01 6.90
C TRP A 287 -12.59 2.55 7.03
N LEU A 288 -13.57 1.71 7.34
CA LEU A 288 -14.94 2.15 7.59
C LEU A 288 -15.03 3.02 8.84
N TYR A 289 -14.25 2.72 9.88
CA TYR A 289 -14.17 3.59 11.05
C TYR A 289 -13.65 4.98 10.65
N TYR A 290 -12.55 5.07 9.91
CA TYR A 290 -12.02 6.36 9.44
C TYR A 290 -12.98 7.12 8.52
N ALA A 291 -13.71 6.41 7.66
CA ALA A 291 -14.65 7.02 6.73
C ALA A 291 -15.97 7.49 7.41
N THR A 292 -16.33 6.93 8.57
CA THR A 292 -17.68 7.13 9.16
C THR A 292 -17.69 7.66 10.58
N GLY A 293 -16.60 7.51 11.33
CA GLY A 293 -16.55 7.75 12.77
C GLY A 293 -17.38 6.79 13.61
N ASN A 294 -17.95 5.72 13.03
CA ASN A 294 -18.80 4.79 13.76
C ASN A 294 -17.97 3.81 14.61
N ASN A 295 -18.08 3.94 15.93
CA ASN A 295 -17.35 3.13 16.90
C ASN A 295 -17.60 1.63 16.82
N SER A 296 -18.70 1.17 16.21
CA SER A 296 -18.94 -0.27 16.01
C SER A 296 -17.87 -0.90 15.11
N TYR A 297 -17.36 -0.16 14.13
CA TYR A 297 -16.27 -0.62 13.26
C TYR A 297 -14.95 -0.65 14.01
N LEU A 298 -14.65 0.36 14.83
CA LEU A 298 -13.45 0.33 15.66
C LEU A 298 -13.49 -0.85 16.64
N GLN A 299 -14.62 -1.07 17.30
CA GLN A 299 -14.82 -2.22 18.20
C GLN A 299 -14.58 -3.56 17.48
N LEU A 300 -15.05 -3.69 16.24
CA LEU A 300 -14.82 -4.87 15.43
C LEU A 300 -13.33 -5.04 15.08
N ALA A 301 -12.68 -3.97 14.59
CA ALA A 301 -11.26 -3.98 14.23
C ALA A 301 -10.35 -4.34 15.42
N THR A 302 -10.75 -3.94 16.63
CA THR A 302 -10.02 -4.23 17.87
C THR A 302 -10.64 -5.41 18.65
N THR A 303 -11.44 -6.27 18.02
CA THR A 303 -11.96 -7.46 18.70
C THR A 303 -10.85 -8.53 18.81
N PRO A 304 -10.48 -8.99 20.02
CA PRO A 304 -9.38 -9.94 20.20
C PRO A 304 -9.52 -11.24 19.38
N GLY A 305 -10.74 -11.76 19.26
CA GLY A 305 -11.02 -12.96 18.46
C GLY A 305 -10.77 -12.77 16.97
N ILE A 306 -11.10 -11.59 16.42
CA ILE A 306 -10.83 -11.27 15.00
C ILE A 306 -9.33 -11.11 14.78
N ALA A 307 -8.66 -10.35 15.65
CA ALA A 307 -7.21 -10.19 15.61
C ALA A 307 -6.48 -11.55 15.67
N LYS A 308 -6.92 -12.46 16.55
CA LYS A 308 -6.37 -13.81 16.66
C LYS A 308 -6.51 -14.61 15.36
N HIS A 309 -7.69 -14.61 14.75
CA HIS A 309 -7.95 -15.35 13.51
C HIS A 309 -7.24 -14.73 12.30
N ALA A 310 -7.04 -13.41 12.30
CA ALA A 310 -6.24 -12.71 11.30
C ALA A 310 -4.74 -13.02 11.40
N GLY A 311 -4.29 -13.74 12.44
CA GLY A 311 -2.89 -14.09 12.62
C GLY A 311 -2.09 -13.09 13.47
N ALA A 312 -2.73 -12.09 14.11
CA ALA A 312 -2.02 -10.98 14.74
C ALA A 312 -1.07 -11.38 15.88
N PHE A 313 -1.31 -12.52 16.53
CA PHE A 313 -0.52 -13.01 17.67
C PHE A 313 0.39 -14.19 17.31
N TRP A 314 0.46 -14.55 16.03
CA TRP A 314 1.23 -15.68 15.55
C TRP A 314 2.42 -15.19 14.71
N GLY A 315 3.59 -15.76 14.96
CA GLY A 315 4.73 -15.60 14.05
C GLY A 315 4.55 -16.44 12.78
N GLY A 316 5.39 -16.21 11.79
CA GLY A 316 5.41 -17.01 10.58
C GLY A 316 6.35 -16.43 9.52
N PRO A 317 6.68 -17.20 8.48
CA PRO A 317 7.58 -16.74 7.42
C PRO A 317 7.05 -15.50 6.68
N TYR A 318 5.73 -15.34 6.58
CA TYR A 318 5.08 -14.19 5.91
C TYR A 318 4.55 -13.13 6.89
N TYR A 319 4.91 -13.19 8.18
CA TYR A 319 4.44 -12.20 9.13
C TYR A 319 5.01 -10.82 8.83
N GLY A 320 4.17 -9.78 8.81
CA GLY A 320 4.56 -8.43 8.43
C GLY A 320 4.61 -8.16 6.93
N VAL A 321 4.22 -9.12 6.07
CA VAL A 321 4.17 -8.94 4.62
C VAL A 321 2.78 -8.47 4.18
N LEU A 322 2.69 -7.21 3.76
CA LEU A 322 1.48 -6.65 3.14
C LEU A 322 1.37 -7.06 1.67
N SER A 323 0.20 -7.54 1.26
CA SER A 323 -0.09 -7.88 -0.13
C SER A 323 -1.58 -7.72 -0.45
N TRP A 324 -1.93 -7.97 -1.73
CA TRP A 324 -3.33 -8.07 -2.14
C TRP A 324 -4.09 -9.20 -1.43
N ASP A 325 -3.39 -10.19 -0.85
CA ASP A 325 -3.97 -11.31 -0.11
C ASP A 325 -3.99 -11.04 1.40
N ASN A 326 -2.88 -10.57 1.99
CA ASN A 326 -2.76 -10.36 3.44
C ASN A 326 -2.66 -8.87 3.81
N LYS A 327 -3.66 -8.37 4.56
CA LYS A 327 -3.80 -6.94 4.93
C LYS A 327 -3.37 -6.65 6.37
N LEU A 328 -3.03 -7.69 7.14
CA LEU A 328 -2.80 -7.54 8.58
C LEU A 328 -1.73 -6.50 8.91
N ALA A 329 -0.58 -6.55 8.22
CA ALA A 329 0.52 -5.61 8.46
C ALA A 329 0.10 -4.15 8.20
N GLY A 330 -0.68 -3.90 7.13
CA GLY A 330 -1.24 -2.59 6.83
C GLY A 330 -2.26 -2.13 7.88
N ALA A 331 -3.16 -3.02 8.29
CA ALA A 331 -4.15 -2.73 9.33
C ALA A 331 -3.49 -2.41 10.69
N GLN A 332 -2.42 -3.14 11.06
CA GLN A 332 -1.65 -2.89 12.27
C GLN A 332 -0.97 -1.51 12.25
N VAL A 333 -0.42 -1.09 11.09
CA VAL A 333 0.16 0.26 10.92
C VAL A 333 -0.92 1.34 11.04
N LEU A 334 -2.07 1.16 10.39
CA LEU A 334 -3.19 2.08 10.51
C LEU A 334 -3.72 2.20 11.94
N LEU A 335 -3.85 1.09 12.66
CA LEU A 335 -4.33 1.13 14.06
C LEU A 335 -3.28 1.65 15.03
N SER A 336 -1.99 1.44 14.73
CA SER A 336 -0.88 2.09 15.43
C SER A 336 -0.95 3.61 15.29
N ARG A 337 -1.28 4.09 14.09
CA ARG A 337 -1.51 5.52 13.82
C ARG A 337 -2.55 6.11 14.77
N MET A 338 -3.71 5.47 14.86
CA MET A 338 -4.80 5.93 15.73
C MET A 338 -4.38 5.92 17.21
N ARG A 339 -3.63 4.90 17.63
CA ARG A 339 -3.08 4.87 18.99
C ARG A 339 -2.15 6.07 19.24
N LEU A 340 -1.25 6.36 18.30
CA LEU A 340 -0.27 7.46 18.43
C LEU A 340 -0.93 8.85 18.45
N PHE A 341 -1.96 9.10 17.63
CA PHE A 341 -2.54 10.45 17.51
C PHE A 341 -3.82 10.68 18.31
N LEU A 342 -4.67 9.66 18.47
CA LEU A 342 -5.97 9.83 19.14
C LEU A 342 -6.03 9.18 20.52
N SER A 343 -5.28 8.09 20.74
CA SER A 343 -5.24 7.37 22.03
C SER A 343 -6.64 7.12 22.63
N PRO A 344 -7.51 6.35 21.95
CA PRO A 344 -8.93 6.20 22.33
C PRO A 344 -9.17 5.55 23.71
N GLY A 345 -8.16 4.92 24.32
CA GLY A 345 -8.28 4.30 25.64
C GLY A 345 -9.16 3.04 25.66
N TYR A 346 -9.80 2.77 26.80
CA TYR A 346 -10.67 1.60 26.99
C TYR A 346 -11.95 1.72 26.14
N PRO A 347 -12.45 0.62 25.52
CA PRO A 347 -11.97 -0.78 25.58
C PRO A 347 -10.93 -1.16 24.52
N TYR A 348 -10.41 -0.20 23.76
CA TYR A 348 -9.61 -0.45 22.56
C TYR A 348 -8.11 -0.62 22.83
N GLU A 349 -7.60 0.02 23.89
CA GLU A 349 -6.16 0.16 24.15
C GLU A 349 -5.39 -1.16 24.19
N GLU A 350 -5.96 -2.25 24.70
CA GLU A 350 -5.25 -3.54 24.78
C GLU A 350 -4.84 -4.06 23.40
N ILE A 351 -5.78 -4.07 22.45
CA ILE A 351 -5.51 -4.54 21.09
C ILE A 351 -4.72 -3.51 20.30
N LEU A 352 -4.96 -2.22 20.49
CA LEU A 352 -4.17 -1.17 19.84
C LEU A 352 -2.70 -1.22 20.26
N ARG A 353 -2.42 -1.38 21.56
CA ARG A 353 -1.07 -1.58 22.08
C ARG A 353 -0.44 -2.83 21.47
N THR A 354 -1.21 -3.91 21.36
CA THR A 354 -0.72 -5.16 20.77
C THR A 354 -0.37 -4.98 19.29
N PHE A 355 -1.24 -4.36 18.49
CA PHE A 355 -0.94 -4.05 17.10
C PHE A 355 0.25 -3.09 16.93
N HIS A 356 0.42 -2.12 17.83
CA HIS A 356 1.58 -1.25 17.84
C HIS A 356 2.88 -2.01 18.15
N ASN A 357 2.85 -2.92 19.12
CA ASN A 357 3.99 -3.78 19.42
C ASN A 357 4.32 -4.71 18.25
N GLN A 358 3.31 -5.29 17.60
CA GLN A 358 3.51 -6.14 16.42
C GLN A 358 4.05 -5.36 15.22
N THR A 359 3.56 -4.13 15.02
CA THR A 359 4.13 -3.20 14.03
C THR A 359 5.61 -2.98 14.30
N SER A 360 5.97 -2.67 15.54
CA SER A 360 7.37 -2.51 15.93
C SER A 360 8.20 -3.76 15.63
N ILE A 361 7.68 -4.97 15.92
CA ILE A 361 8.37 -6.24 15.69
C ILE A 361 8.63 -6.48 14.19
N PHE A 362 7.64 -6.33 13.32
CA PHE A 362 7.89 -6.59 11.90
C PHE A 362 8.66 -5.44 11.23
N MET A 363 8.62 -4.21 11.76
CA MET A 363 9.52 -3.15 11.30
C MET A 363 10.99 -3.48 11.60
N CYS A 364 11.27 -4.15 12.73
CA CYS A 364 12.60 -4.69 13.00
C CYS A 364 12.97 -5.77 11.99
N SER A 365 12.04 -6.65 11.62
CA SER A 365 12.30 -7.77 10.70
C SER A 365 12.72 -7.30 9.29
N PHE A 366 12.38 -6.07 8.90
CA PHE A 366 12.82 -5.42 7.66
C PHE A 366 14.27 -4.94 7.69
N LEU A 367 14.91 -4.83 8.86
CA LEU A 367 16.28 -4.34 8.96
C LEU A 367 17.30 -5.45 8.68
N PRO A 368 18.47 -5.12 8.08
CA PRO A 368 19.48 -6.09 7.67
C PRO A 368 20.12 -6.89 8.82
N TYR A 369 19.98 -6.39 10.04
CA TYR A 369 20.51 -7.03 11.25
C TYR A 369 19.67 -8.24 11.70
N PHE A 370 18.44 -8.38 11.20
CA PHE A 370 17.55 -9.48 11.56
C PHE A 370 17.47 -10.52 10.43
N SER A 371 17.43 -11.79 10.83
CA SER A 371 17.39 -12.94 9.92
C SER A 371 15.97 -13.40 9.56
N SER A 372 14.95 -12.60 9.84
CA SER A 372 13.55 -12.93 9.54
C SER A 372 13.30 -13.03 8.04
N PHE A 373 13.92 -12.15 7.25
CA PHE A 373 13.87 -12.19 5.79
C PHE A 373 15.27 -12.25 5.21
N ASN A 374 15.44 -13.14 4.24
CA ASN A 374 16.66 -13.21 3.44
C ASN A 374 16.78 -11.96 2.55
N ARG A 375 18.02 -11.68 2.12
CA ARG A 375 18.31 -10.64 1.13
C ARG A 375 19.07 -11.23 -0.04
N THR A 376 18.84 -10.70 -1.23
CA THR A 376 19.68 -11.00 -2.39
C THR A 376 21.08 -10.41 -2.20
N ARG A 377 22.04 -10.77 -3.06
CA ARG A 377 23.40 -10.20 -2.99
C ARG A 377 23.39 -8.70 -3.25
N GLY A 378 22.43 -8.24 -4.07
CA GLY A 378 22.19 -6.83 -4.33
C GLY A 378 21.46 -6.07 -3.23
N GLY A 379 21.03 -6.74 -2.15
CA GLY A 379 20.40 -6.10 -0.99
C GLY A 379 18.87 -5.97 -1.05
N MET A 380 18.21 -6.59 -2.03
CA MET A 380 16.74 -6.65 -2.06
C MET A 380 16.23 -7.63 -1.00
N ILE A 381 15.25 -7.20 -0.19
CA ILE A 381 14.57 -8.06 0.78
C ILE A 381 13.68 -9.12 0.09
N GLN A 382 13.74 -10.37 0.55
CA GLN A 382 12.99 -11.50 -0.02
C GLN A 382 11.75 -11.82 0.82
N LEU A 383 10.72 -10.97 0.73
CA LEU A 383 9.47 -11.10 1.50
C LEU A 383 8.59 -12.28 1.07
N ASN A 384 8.77 -12.76 -0.16
CA ASN A 384 8.12 -13.94 -0.71
C ASN A 384 9.02 -15.19 -0.71
N HIS A 385 10.08 -15.21 0.09
CA HIS A 385 11.00 -16.36 0.26
C HIS A 385 11.63 -16.88 -1.05
N GLY A 386 11.89 -15.97 -1.99
CA GLY A 386 12.54 -16.30 -3.26
C GLY A 386 11.60 -16.91 -4.31
N ALA A 387 10.29 -16.83 -4.08
CA ALA A 387 9.28 -17.10 -5.10
C ALA A 387 9.30 -16.01 -6.22
N PRO A 388 8.66 -16.25 -7.37
CA PRO A 388 8.51 -15.23 -8.42
C PRO A 388 7.78 -13.96 -7.97
N GLN A 389 7.93 -12.90 -8.76
CA GLN A 389 7.28 -11.59 -8.56
C GLN A 389 7.53 -10.92 -7.19
N PRO A 390 8.80 -10.79 -6.74
CA PRO A 390 9.10 -10.25 -5.41
C PRO A 390 8.81 -8.76 -5.27
N LEU A 391 8.89 -7.96 -6.33
CA LEU A 391 8.92 -6.50 -6.21
C LEU A 391 7.64 -5.89 -5.66
N GLN A 392 6.47 -6.51 -5.89
CA GLN A 392 5.20 -6.04 -5.31
C GLN A 392 5.22 -6.03 -3.77
N TYR A 393 5.91 -7.00 -3.15
CA TYR A 393 6.03 -7.05 -1.70
C TYR A 393 7.08 -6.05 -1.20
N VAL A 394 8.16 -5.88 -1.94
CA VAL A 394 9.26 -4.95 -1.62
C VAL A 394 8.75 -3.51 -1.56
N VAL A 395 7.96 -3.08 -2.55
CA VAL A 395 7.38 -1.72 -2.55
C VAL A 395 6.37 -1.52 -1.42
N ASN A 396 5.56 -2.53 -1.10
CA ASN A 396 4.63 -2.47 0.03
C ASN A 396 5.38 -2.33 1.37
N ALA A 397 6.46 -3.08 1.57
CA ALA A 397 7.30 -2.97 2.77
C ALA A 397 8.00 -1.60 2.85
N ALA A 398 8.50 -1.08 1.72
CA ALA A 398 9.09 0.25 1.66
C ALA A 398 8.07 1.34 2.03
N PHE A 399 6.84 1.23 1.53
CA PHE A 399 5.76 2.14 1.90
C PHE A 399 5.42 2.05 3.40
N LEU A 400 5.20 0.85 3.93
CA LEU A 400 4.88 0.66 5.35
C LEU A 400 5.98 1.17 6.28
N ALA A 401 7.25 0.91 5.95
CA ALA A 401 8.39 1.40 6.72
C ALA A 401 8.44 2.94 6.73
N THR A 402 8.22 3.56 5.56
CA THR A 402 8.24 5.03 5.43
C THR A 402 7.09 5.67 6.20
N VAL A 403 5.86 5.18 6.02
CA VAL A 403 4.68 5.77 6.66
C VAL A 403 4.73 5.62 8.19
N PHE A 404 5.23 4.50 8.71
CA PHE A 404 5.39 4.31 10.15
C PHE A 404 6.51 5.19 10.74
N SER A 405 7.63 5.36 10.02
CA SER A 405 8.64 6.38 10.38
C SER A 405 8.01 7.76 10.48
N ASP A 406 7.21 8.14 9.48
CA ASP A 406 6.58 9.45 9.45
C ASP A 406 5.54 9.61 10.57
N TYR A 407 4.82 8.53 10.96
CA TYR A 407 3.94 8.53 12.15
C TYR A 407 4.71 8.79 13.43
N MET A 408 5.84 8.11 13.63
CA MET A 408 6.69 8.31 14.81
C MET A 408 7.18 9.75 14.88
N LYS A 409 7.73 10.28 13.77
CA LYS A 409 8.17 11.69 13.71
C LYS A 409 7.04 12.68 13.98
N ALA A 410 5.87 12.45 13.39
CA ALA A 410 4.70 13.29 13.61
C ALA A 410 4.14 13.20 15.04
N ALA A 411 4.43 12.13 15.77
CA ALA A 411 4.08 11.94 17.18
C ALA A 411 5.24 12.26 18.13
N ASP A 412 6.27 12.99 17.67
CA ASP A 412 7.47 13.36 18.43
C ASP A 412 8.16 12.15 19.10
N THR A 413 8.05 10.98 18.45
CA THR A 413 8.68 9.73 18.86
C THR A 413 9.96 9.55 18.05
N PRO A 414 11.16 9.63 18.68
CA PRO A 414 12.42 9.64 17.94
C PRO A 414 12.78 8.31 17.28
N GLY A 415 12.14 7.21 17.69
CA GLY A 415 12.47 5.87 17.23
C GLY A 415 11.76 4.79 18.03
N TRP A 416 12.17 3.55 17.86
CA TRP A 416 11.59 2.40 18.55
C TRP A 416 12.67 1.38 18.92
N TYR A 417 12.29 0.41 19.76
CA TYR A 417 13.20 -0.63 20.23
C TYR A 417 13.00 -1.92 19.43
N CYS A 418 14.11 -2.51 18.99
CA CYS A 418 14.18 -3.87 18.48
C CYS A 418 14.96 -4.73 19.48
N GLY A 419 14.24 -5.37 20.40
CA GLY A 419 14.85 -6.03 21.55
C GLY A 419 15.55 -5.00 22.46
N PRO A 420 16.84 -5.18 22.80
CA PRO A 420 17.55 -4.23 23.66
C PRO A 420 18.09 -3.00 22.92
N HIS A 421 17.95 -2.94 21.59
CA HIS A 421 18.57 -1.90 20.77
C HIS A 421 17.55 -0.85 20.31
N PHE A 422 17.88 0.42 20.52
CA PHE A 422 17.12 1.57 20.02
C PHE A 422 17.53 1.91 18.58
N TYR A 423 16.55 2.16 17.72
CA TYR A 423 16.75 2.62 16.34
C TYR A 423 15.99 3.92 16.12
N SER A 424 16.63 4.91 15.50
CA SER A 424 15.95 6.13 15.04
C SER A 424 14.88 5.80 14.00
N ALA A 425 13.77 6.57 14.00
CA ALA A 425 12.73 6.50 12.97
C ALA A 425 13.32 6.59 11.54
N ASP A 426 14.41 7.36 11.36
CA ASP A 426 15.09 7.52 10.07
C ASP A 426 15.57 6.21 9.44
N VAL A 427 15.91 5.21 10.27
CA VAL A 427 16.41 3.92 9.81
C VAL A 427 15.40 3.20 8.90
N LEU A 428 14.09 3.35 9.16
CA LEU A 428 13.05 2.77 8.29
C LEU A 428 12.97 3.49 6.94
N ARG A 429 13.13 4.81 6.94
CA ARG A 429 13.13 5.61 5.72
C ARG A 429 14.37 5.28 4.87
N GLU A 430 15.52 5.10 5.50
CA GLU A 430 16.75 4.62 4.84
C GLU A 430 16.55 3.22 4.25
N PHE A 431 15.98 2.28 5.02
CA PHE A 431 15.62 0.96 4.51
C PHE A 431 14.74 1.07 3.26
N ALA A 432 13.62 1.80 3.34
CA ALA A 432 12.71 1.99 2.22
C ALA A 432 13.42 2.59 1.00
N GLN A 433 14.27 3.60 1.22
CA GLN A 433 15.07 4.21 0.16
C GLN A 433 16.06 3.21 -0.46
N THR A 434 16.66 2.29 0.30
CA THR A 434 17.51 1.24 -0.29
C THR A 434 16.72 0.32 -1.22
N GLN A 435 15.49 -0.02 -0.85
CA GLN A 435 14.65 -0.92 -1.63
C GLN A 435 14.12 -0.25 -2.91
N ILE A 436 13.66 1.00 -2.83
CA ILE A 436 13.24 1.75 -4.01
C ILE A 436 14.45 2.05 -4.92
N ASN A 437 15.60 2.41 -4.38
CA ASN A 437 16.81 2.57 -5.20
C ASN A 437 17.22 1.27 -5.89
N TYR A 438 17.08 0.11 -5.25
CA TYR A 438 17.31 -1.18 -5.89
C TYR A 438 16.40 -1.35 -7.12
N ILE A 439 15.10 -1.05 -6.97
CA ILE A 439 14.11 -1.10 -8.06
C ILE A 439 14.47 -0.13 -9.19
N LEU A 440 14.91 1.08 -8.85
CA LEU A 440 15.26 2.13 -9.80
C LEU A 440 16.65 1.98 -10.46
N GLY A 441 17.42 0.94 -10.09
CA GLY A 441 18.63 0.56 -10.81
C GLY A 441 19.91 0.43 -9.97
N LYS A 442 19.86 0.70 -8.67
CA LYS A 442 20.97 0.42 -7.73
C LYS A 442 21.01 -1.06 -7.33
N ASN A 443 21.13 -1.91 -8.34
CA ASN A 443 21.19 -3.37 -8.21
C ASN A 443 22.38 -3.93 -9.01
N PRO A 444 22.75 -5.21 -8.84
CA PRO A 444 23.89 -5.81 -9.52
C PRO A 444 23.83 -5.74 -11.05
N ARG A 445 22.64 -5.60 -11.63
CA ARG A 445 22.43 -5.47 -13.08
C ARG A 445 22.52 -4.03 -13.59
N LYS A 446 22.60 -3.03 -12.71
CA LYS A 446 22.58 -1.60 -13.06
C LYS A 446 21.41 -1.28 -13.99
N MET A 447 20.24 -1.83 -13.68
CA MET A 447 19.06 -1.84 -14.54
C MET A 447 17.84 -1.45 -13.72
N SER A 448 17.09 -0.45 -14.15
CA SER A 448 15.77 -0.14 -13.58
C SER A 448 14.81 -1.30 -13.85
N TYR A 449 13.97 -1.63 -12.87
CA TYR A 449 12.82 -2.52 -13.03
C TYR A 449 11.51 -1.75 -13.30
N VAL A 450 11.58 -0.41 -13.40
CA VAL A 450 10.50 0.45 -13.87
C VAL A 450 10.75 0.80 -15.33
N VAL A 451 9.83 0.42 -16.21
CA VAL A 451 9.94 0.63 -17.65
C VAL A 451 9.90 2.12 -17.96
N GLY A 452 10.83 2.59 -18.80
CA GLY A 452 10.98 4.01 -19.15
C GLY A 452 11.84 4.81 -18.17
N PHE A 453 12.14 4.28 -16.98
CA PHE A 453 12.99 4.95 -16.01
C PHE A 453 14.48 4.62 -16.19
N GLY A 454 15.32 5.65 -16.21
CA GLY A 454 16.77 5.53 -16.39
C GLY A 454 17.18 5.08 -17.80
N ASN A 455 18.48 4.82 -17.99
CA ASN A 455 19.03 4.49 -19.32
C ASN A 455 18.96 2.99 -19.67
N HIS A 456 18.62 2.13 -18.70
CA HIS A 456 18.59 0.68 -18.86
C HIS A 456 17.40 0.11 -18.10
N TYR A 457 16.39 -0.36 -18.84
CA TYR A 457 15.13 -0.90 -18.33
C TYR A 457 14.60 -2.03 -19.25
N PRO A 458 13.64 -2.87 -18.82
CA PRO A 458 13.12 -4.00 -19.60
C PRO A 458 12.39 -3.52 -20.86
N LYS A 459 12.64 -4.16 -22.00
CA LYS A 459 12.00 -3.83 -23.28
C LYS A 459 11.05 -4.92 -23.78
N HIS A 460 11.03 -6.09 -23.13
CA HIS A 460 10.22 -7.25 -23.51
C HIS A 460 9.20 -7.56 -22.42
N VAL A 461 8.39 -6.57 -22.08
CA VAL A 461 7.38 -6.67 -21.01
C VAL A 461 6.26 -7.63 -21.41
N HIS A 462 5.87 -8.55 -20.52
CA HIS A 462 4.72 -9.45 -20.70
C HIS A 462 3.41 -8.66 -20.63
N HIS A 463 3.08 -7.94 -21.70
CA HIS A 463 1.89 -7.10 -21.77
C HIS A 463 1.33 -7.03 -23.19
N ARG A 464 0.09 -7.50 -23.38
CA ARG A 464 -0.53 -7.65 -24.71
C ARG A 464 -0.64 -6.32 -25.45
N GLY A 465 -1.18 -5.29 -24.81
CA GLY A 465 -1.31 -3.95 -25.42
C GLY A 465 0.04 -3.28 -25.75
N ALA A 466 1.10 -3.63 -25.01
CA ALA A 466 2.42 -3.05 -25.23
C ALA A 466 3.19 -3.75 -26.35
N SER A 467 3.03 -5.07 -26.45
CA SER A 467 3.75 -5.93 -27.40
C SER A 467 3.19 -5.90 -28.83
N ILE A 468 1.92 -5.51 -29.01
CA ILE A 468 1.27 -5.47 -30.33
C ILE A 468 1.26 -4.02 -30.84
N PRO A 469 1.78 -3.74 -32.05
CA PRO A 469 1.84 -2.37 -32.56
C PRO A 469 0.43 -1.81 -32.79
N LYS A 470 0.26 -0.50 -32.57
CA LYS A 470 -0.95 0.23 -32.99
C LYS A 470 -0.93 0.47 -34.50
N ASN A 471 -1.14 -0.59 -35.28
CA ASN A 471 -1.40 -0.49 -36.71
C ASN A 471 -2.89 -0.74 -36.99
N LYS A 472 -3.38 -0.31 -38.17
CA LYS A 472 -4.77 -0.53 -38.62
C LYS A 472 -5.08 -2.02 -38.93
N VAL A 473 -4.29 -2.95 -38.38
CA VAL A 473 -4.44 -4.39 -38.57
C VAL A 473 -5.05 -4.97 -37.30
N LYS A 474 -6.19 -5.64 -37.41
CA LYS A 474 -6.77 -6.44 -36.31
C LYS A 474 -6.04 -7.78 -36.23
N TYR A 475 -5.53 -8.13 -35.06
CA TYR A 475 -4.94 -9.45 -34.81
C TYR A 475 -5.95 -10.33 -34.09
N ASN A 476 -6.23 -11.52 -34.63
CA ASN A 476 -7.06 -12.51 -33.99
C ASN A 476 -6.30 -13.27 -32.88
N CYS A 477 -7.00 -14.14 -32.15
CA CYS A 477 -6.52 -14.80 -30.93
C CYS A 477 -5.10 -15.38 -31.04
N LYS A 478 -4.81 -16.14 -32.11
CA LYS A 478 -3.50 -16.75 -32.36
C LYS A 478 -2.58 -15.84 -33.18
N GLY A 479 -3.15 -14.93 -33.98
CA GLY A 479 -2.41 -14.03 -34.86
C GLY A 479 -1.45 -13.10 -34.11
N GLY A 480 -1.71 -12.80 -32.83
CA GLY A 480 -0.79 -12.04 -32.00
C GLY A 480 0.26 -12.86 -31.26
N TRP A 481 0.25 -14.21 -31.33
CA TRP A 481 1.35 -15.02 -30.78
C TRP A 481 2.70 -14.67 -31.42
N LYS A 482 2.71 -14.24 -32.68
CA LYS A 482 3.92 -13.71 -33.32
C LYS A 482 4.53 -12.50 -32.60
N TRP A 483 3.70 -11.70 -31.92
CA TRP A 483 4.14 -10.55 -31.12
C TRP A 483 4.57 -11.00 -29.73
N ARG A 484 3.86 -11.97 -29.14
CA ARG A 484 4.27 -12.63 -27.88
C ARG A 484 5.68 -13.21 -28.00
N ASP A 485 5.91 -13.97 -29.06
CA ASP A 485 7.12 -14.79 -29.26
C ASP A 485 8.23 -14.03 -30.02
N SER A 486 8.00 -12.76 -30.36
CA SER A 486 8.97 -11.92 -31.06
C SER A 486 10.21 -11.63 -30.19
N SER A 487 11.41 -11.72 -30.77
CA SER A 487 12.65 -11.26 -30.13
C SER A 487 12.87 -9.74 -30.20
N LYS A 488 12.00 -9.01 -30.90
CA LYS A 488 12.04 -7.54 -30.96
C LYS A 488 11.45 -6.94 -29.67
N PRO A 489 11.91 -5.75 -29.25
CA PRO A 489 11.32 -5.04 -28.12
C PRO A 489 9.84 -4.73 -28.37
N ASN A 490 9.09 -4.48 -27.29
CA ASN A 490 7.70 -4.05 -27.38
C ASN A 490 7.62 -2.74 -28.21
N PRO A 491 6.75 -2.67 -29.23
CA PRO A 491 6.61 -1.49 -30.08
C PRO A 491 6.04 -0.29 -29.32
N ASN A 492 5.26 -0.52 -28.25
CA ASN A 492 4.76 0.53 -27.37
C ASN A 492 5.46 0.41 -26.01
N THR A 493 6.18 1.46 -25.60
CA THR A 493 6.79 1.52 -24.27
C THR A 493 5.70 1.73 -23.22
N ILE A 494 5.58 0.78 -22.29
CA ILE A 494 4.64 0.86 -21.16
C ILE A 494 5.30 1.58 -19.98
N VAL A 495 5.48 2.88 -20.15
CA VAL A 495 6.19 3.75 -19.21
C VAL A 495 5.58 3.67 -17.80
N GLY A 496 6.43 3.66 -16.77
CA GLY A 496 6.01 3.57 -15.37
C GLY A 496 5.68 2.16 -14.89
N ALA A 497 5.60 1.17 -15.78
CA ALA A 497 5.30 -0.20 -15.38
C ALA A 497 6.46 -0.83 -14.60
N MET A 498 6.24 -1.15 -13.34
CA MET A 498 7.13 -2.01 -12.57
C MET A 498 6.92 -3.47 -12.99
N VAL A 499 7.97 -4.09 -13.54
CA VAL A 499 7.95 -5.53 -13.83
C VAL A 499 8.04 -6.35 -12.54
N SER A 500 7.71 -7.64 -12.62
CA SER A 500 7.78 -8.59 -11.49
C SER A 500 9.14 -8.61 -10.78
N GLY A 501 10.23 -8.46 -11.54
CA GLY A 501 11.58 -8.26 -11.01
C GLY A 501 12.46 -9.51 -11.01
N PRO A 502 13.58 -9.49 -10.28
CA PRO A 502 14.60 -10.54 -10.34
C PRO A 502 14.23 -11.79 -9.54
N ASP A 503 14.99 -12.86 -9.73
CA ASP A 503 14.97 -14.03 -8.87
C ASP A 503 15.71 -13.79 -7.53
N ARG A 504 15.73 -14.82 -6.67
CA ARG A 504 16.37 -14.80 -5.34
C ARG A 504 17.89 -14.53 -5.35
N HIS A 505 18.52 -14.51 -6.52
CA HIS A 505 19.96 -14.34 -6.74
C HIS A 505 20.28 -13.10 -7.59
N ASP A 506 19.36 -12.14 -7.70
CA ASP A 506 19.49 -10.95 -8.56
C ASP A 506 19.53 -11.27 -10.08
N GLY A 507 19.15 -12.49 -10.47
CA GLY A 507 19.00 -12.91 -11.86
C GLY A 507 17.75 -12.27 -12.48
N PHE A 508 17.84 -11.83 -13.74
CA PHE A 508 16.69 -11.25 -14.46
C PHE A 508 16.79 -11.58 -15.95
N HIS A 509 15.65 -12.00 -16.52
CA HIS A 509 15.56 -12.33 -17.94
C HIS A 509 14.48 -11.45 -18.59
N ASP A 510 14.90 -10.49 -19.41
CA ASP A 510 14.01 -9.62 -20.20
C ASP A 510 13.43 -10.40 -21.39
N VAL A 511 12.54 -11.35 -21.09
CA VAL A 511 11.90 -12.23 -22.06
C VAL A 511 10.39 -12.15 -21.88
N ARG A 512 9.69 -11.72 -22.93
CA ARG A 512 8.24 -11.46 -22.89
C ARG A 512 7.41 -12.65 -22.48
N THR A 513 7.77 -13.87 -22.87
CA THR A 513 7.02 -15.07 -22.49
C THR A 513 7.23 -15.46 -21.02
N ASN A 514 8.22 -14.85 -20.34
CA ASN A 514 8.55 -15.13 -18.97
C ASN A 514 7.90 -14.11 -18.02
N TYR A 515 6.63 -14.35 -17.74
CA TYR A 515 5.81 -13.49 -16.88
C TYR A 515 6.40 -13.33 -15.46
N ASN A 516 7.07 -14.36 -14.93
CA ASN A 516 7.73 -14.34 -13.61
C ASN A 516 8.73 -13.19 -13.41
N TYR A 517 9.33 -12.69 -14.49
CA TYR A 517 10.26 -11.56 -14.46
C TYR A 517 9.65 -10.29 -15.04
N THR A 518 8.89 -10.41 -16.12
CA THR A 518 8.55 -9.28 -17.00
C THR A 518 7.10 -8.82 -16.94
N GLU A 519 6.24 -9.48 -16.14
CA GLU A 519 4.84 -9.08 -16.00
C GLU A 519 4.68 -7.97 -14.95
N PRO A 520 4.09 -6.81 -15.31
CA PRO A 520 3.66 -5.81 -14.35
C PRO A 520 2.25 -6.15 -13.83
N THR A 521 1.97 -5.80 -12.57
CA THR A 521 0.64 -5.99 -11.96
C THR A 521 0.11 -4.68 -11.40
N LEU A 522 -1.22 -4.53 -11.39
CA LEU A 522 -1.90 -3.37 -10.81
C LEU A 522 -1.59 -3.23 -9.31
N ALA A 523 -1.66 -4.33 -8.55
CA ALA A 523 -1.36 -4.35 -7.13
C ALA A 523 0.10 -3.90 -6.84
N GLY A 524 1.07 -4.38 -7.62
CA GLY A 524 2.47 -4.00 -7.46
C GLY A 524 2.73 -2.53 -7.78
N ASN A 525 2.13 -2.00 -8.86
CA ASN A 525 2.33 -0.61 -9.24
C ASN A 525 1.64 0.38 -8.27
N ALA A 526 0.52 -0.01 -7.64
CA ALA A 526 -0.09 0.80 -6.59
C ALA A 526 0.83 0.94 -5.35
N GLY A 527 1.49 -0.15 -4.96
CA GLY A 527 2.50 -0.12 -3.90
C GLY A 527 3.73 0.71 -4.28
N LEU A 528 4.18 0.65 -5.54
CA LEU A 528 5.29 1.47 -6.04
C LEU A 528 4.94 2.97 -5.92
N VAL A 529 3.79 3.38 -6.44
CA VAL A 529 3.30 4.75 -6.36
C VAL A 529 3.24 5.24 -4.91
N ALA A 530 2.67 4.42 -4.01
CA ALA A 530 2.58 4.76 -2.59
C ALA A 530 3.97 4.93 -1.95
N ALA A 531 4.93 4.06 -2.25
CA ALA A 531 6.29 4.15 -1.73
C ALA A 531 7.07 5.38 -2.27
N LEU A 532 6.92 5.68 -3.56
CA LEU A 532 7.56 6.83 -4.20
C LEU A 532 7.10 8.14 -3.59
N VAL A 533 5.80 8.36 -3.48
CA VAL A 533 5.26 9.61 -2.88
C VAL A 533 5.59 9.70 -1.38
N ALA A 534 5.62 8.57 -0.66
CA ALA A 534 6.00 8.57 0.74
C ALA A 534 7.46 9.02 0.92
N LEU A 535 8.35 8.52 0.06
CA LEU A 535 9.77 8.88 0.08
C LEU A 535 10.04 10.27 -0.51
N SER A 536 9.17 10.79 -1.38
CA SER A 536 9.39 12.03 -2.10
C SER A 536 9.35 13.27 -1.21
N GLY A 537 9.94 14.35 -1.72
CA GLY A 537 9.96 15.66 -1.08
C GLY A 537 11.01 15.82 0.02
N ASP A 538 11.09 17.04 0.54
CA ASP A 538 11.86 17.33 1.74
C ASP A 538 11.14 16.72 2.95
N THR A 539 11.91 16.20 3.90
CA THR A 539 11.42 15.68 5.19
C THR A 539 10.68 16.72 6.04
N SER A 540 10.77 18.01 5.66
CA SER A 540 10.02 19.11 6.27
C SER A 540 8.52 19.09 5.95
N VAL A 541 8.10 18.47 4.83
CA VAL A 541 6.69 18.26 4.51
C VAL A 541 6.22 16.97 5.17
N GLY A 542 5.72 17.10 6.40
CA GLY A 542 5.18 15.99 7.18
C GLY A 542 3.90 15.37 6.60
N ILE A 543 3.44 14.29 7.22
CA ILE A 543 2.16 13.64 6.89
C ILE A 543 0.96 14.52 7.27
N ASP A 544 -0.16 14.31 6.59
CA ASP A 544 -1.43 14.88 7.02
C ASP A 544 -1.93 14.13 8.26
N LYS A 545 -1.96 14.80 9.43
CA LYS A 545 -2.43 14.21 10.69
C LYS A 545 -3.97 14.14 10.77
N ASN A 546 -4.69 14.97 10.02
CA ASN A 546 -6.08 15.33 10.28
C ASN A 546 -7.06 14.71 9.29
N THR A 547 -6.72 14.63 8.00
CA THR A 547 -7.68 14.25 6.95
C THR A 547 -8.27 12.85 7.18
N ILE A 548 -7.47 11.88 7.61
CA ILE A 548 -7.95 10.52 7.89
C ILE A 548 -8.97 10.46 9.05
N PHE A 549 -8.96 11.45 9.95
CA PHE A 549 -9.85 11.53 11.10
C PHE A 549 -11.02 12.51 10.88
N SER A 550 -11.22 13.04 9.67
CA SER A 550 -12.22 14.11 9.44
C SER A 550 -13.67 13.70 9.75
N ALA A 551 -13.97 12.39 9.70
CA ALA A 551 -15.28 11.86 10.08
C ALA A 551 -15.32 11.30 11.51
N VAL A 552 -14.18 11.22 12.20
CA VAL A 552 -14.07 10.68 13.55
C VAL A 552 -14.49 11.76 14.55
N PRO A 553 -15.51 11.53 15.40
CA PRO A 553 -15.92 12.50 16.40
C PRO A 553 -14.81 12.71 17.44
N PRO A 554 -14.70 13.90 18.06
CA PRO A 554 -13.78 14.12 19.17
C PRO A 554 -13.99 13.06 20.27
N MET A 555 -12.92 12.33 20.61
CA MET A 555 -12.99 11.25 21.60
C MET A 555 -13.06 11.76 23.05
N PHE A 556 -12.69 13.02 23.26
CA PHE A 556 -12.74 13.69 24.56
C PHE A 556 -13.62 14.95 24.47
N PRO A 557 -14.35 15.30 25.54
CA PRO A 557 -15.06 16.57 25.58
C PRO A 557 -14.09 17.72 25.39
N THR A 558 -14.49 18.74 24.63
CA THR A 558 -13.72 19.98 24.52
C THR A 558 -13.51 20.55 25.93
N PRO A 559 -12.28 20.99 26.28
CA PRO A 559 -12.07 21.68 27.55
C PRO A 559 -13.11 22.79 27.74
N PRO A 560 -13.64 23.00 28.95
CA PRO A 560 -14.54 24.11 29.18
C PRO A 560 -13.85 25.42 28.78
N PRO A 561 -14.60 26.42 28.26
CA PRO A 561 -14.03 27.72 27.95
C PRO A 561 -13.34 28.29 29.20
N PRO A 562 -12.24 29.04 29.03
CA PRO A 562 -11.56 29.66 30.16
C PRO A 562 -12.58 30.48 30.98
N PRO A 563 -12.48 30.46 32.32
CA PRO A 563 -13.36 31.26 33.16
C PRO A 563 -13.30 32.73 32.73
N ALA A 564 -14.44 33.40 32.79
CA ALA A 564 -14.52 34.82 32.45
C ALA A 564 -13.44 35.60 33.25
N PRO A 565 -12.76 36.59 32.64
CA PRO A 565 -11.78 37.41 33.34
C PRO A 565 -12.39 37.94 34.63
N TRP A 566 -11.74 37.67 35.76
CA TRP A 566 -12.16 38.16 37.06
C TRP A 566 -12.25 39.69 36.99
N ARG A 567 -13.46 40.24 37.17
CA ARG A 567 -13.67 41.68 37.34
C ARG A 567 -13.72 41.92 38.85
N PRO A 568 -12.74 42.64 39.43
CA PRO A 568 -12.71 43.00 40.84
C PRO A 568 -13.97 43.76 41.28
#